data_AF-A0A658ILV0-F1
#
_entry.id   AF-A0A658ILV0-F1
#
_cell.length_a   1.000
_cell.length_b   1.000
_cell.length_c   1.000
_cell.angle_alpha   90.00
_cell.angle_beta   90.00
_cell.angle_gamma   90.00
#
_symmetry.space_group_name_H-M   'P 1'
#
loop_
_entity.id
_entity.type
_entity.pdbx_description
1 polymer ?
#
loop_
_entity_poly.entity_id
_entity_poly.type
_entity_poly.pdbx_seq_one_letter_code
_entity_poly.pdbx_strand_id
1 'polypeptide(L)'
;LAKTGRTSHTLMLGRASAIPVLGGLSAEDIGRYATRPAVLDAQCGVLAISPDTSVRGYYAVAQKLADKRQQRQACDAALLACTQDNQRIDIAANIGTALEAPGAFSNGAEGIGLFRTEMLFMDRDSAPDEQEQFEAYQQVLLAADEKPVIFRTMDIGGDKNIRYLNIPQEENPFLGYRAVRIYPEFAGLFRTQLRAILRAAVFGHAQLMIPMVHSLDQILWVKSELKKAIAELKGER
;
A
#
# COMPACT_ATOMS: atom_id res chain seq x y z
N LEU A 1 13.84 -15.24 1.82
CA LEU A 1 14.15 -14.20 0.79
C LEU A 1 15.49 -13.55 1.15
N ALA A 2 16.48 -13.56 0.24
CA ALA A 2 17.88 -13.28 0.59
C ALA A 2 18.17 -11.78 0.84
N LYS A 3 17.60 -10.89 0.03
CA LYS A 3 17.76 -9.43 0.16
C LYS A 3 16.39 -8.76 0.20
N THR A 4 15.85 -8.59 1.40
CA THR A 4 14.55 -7.92 1.60
C THR A 4 14.61 -7.04 2.84
N GLY A 5 14.65 -5.72 2.66
CA GLY A 5 14.30 -4.79 3.74
C GLY A 5 12.80 -4.89 4.05
N ARG A 6 12.36 -4.38 5.21
CA ARG A 6 10.95 -4.39 5.66
C ARG A 6 9.96 -3.79 4.63
N THR A 7 10.46 -3.03 3.65
CA THR A 7 9.73 -2.38 2.55
C THR A 7 9.79 -3.12 1.21
N SER A 8 10.37 -4.33 1.15
CA SER A 8 10.45 -5.11 -0.09
C SER A 8 9.05 -5.43 -0.64
N HIS A 9 8.90 -5.27 -1.96
CA HIS A 9 7.66 -5.52 -2.70
C HIS A 9 7.08 -6.92 -2.41
N THR A 10 7.91 -7.96 -2.37
CA THR A 10 7.49 -9.33 -2.05
C THR A 10 6.94 -9.46 -0.62
N LEU A 11 7.46 -8.70 0.34
CA LEU A 11 6.93 -8.69 1.72
C LEU A 11 5.56 -8.01 1.79
N MET A 12 5.34 -6.95 1.01
CA MET A 12 4.03 -6.31 0.94
C MET A 12 2.98 -7.22 0.28
N LEU A 13 3.33 -7.89 -0.82
CA LEU A 13 2.45 -8.87 -1.46
C LEU A 13 2.13 -10.08 -0.56
N GLY A 14 3.12 -10.60 0.16
CA GLY A 14 2.92 -11.67 1.13
C GLY A 14 1.94 -11.26 2.23
N ARG A 15 2.09 -10.04 2.77
CA ARG A 15 1.15 -9.47 3.74
C ARG A 15 -0.26 -9.32 3.19
N ALA A 16 -0.40 -8.75 2.00
CA ALA A 16 -1.69 -8.59 1.31
C ALA A 16 -2.38 -9.95 1.08
N SER A 17 -1.60 -11.01 0.84
CA SER A 17 -2.08 -12.38 0.62
C SER A 17 -2.25 -13.19 1.92
N ALA A 18 -2.03 -12.58 3.10
CA ALA A 18 -2.01 -13.27 4.39
C ALA A 18 -1.04 -14.48 4.46
N ILE A 19 0.05 -14.44 3.68
CA ILE A 19 1.09 -15.48 3.65
C ILE A 19 2.24 -15.06 4.59
N PRO A 20 2.66 -15.91 5.54
CA PRO A 20 3.82 -15.62 6.39
C PRO A 20 5.11 -15.63 5.56
N VAL A 21 5.95 -14.60 5.72
CA VAL A 21 7.19 -14.43 4.96
C VAL A 21 8.36 -14.14 5.90
N LEU A 22 9.51 -14.79 5.64
CA LEU A 22 10.78 -14.56 6.32
C LEU A 22 11.86 -14.07 5.35
N GLY A 23 12.45 -12.92 5.68
CA GLY A 23 13.57 -12.32 4.98
C GLY A 23 14.92 -12.67 5.62
N GLY A 24 16.02 -12.39 4.92
CA GLY A 24 17.39 -12.55 5.44
C GLY A 24 17.99 -13.96 5.28
N LEU A 25 17.35 -14.84 4.52
CA LEU A 25 17.84 -16.20 4.24
C LEU A 25 18.04 -16.39 2.73
N SER A 26 19.24 -16.84 2.33
CA SER A 26 19.52 -17.23 0.95
C SER A 26 18.99 -18.62 0.64
N ALA A 27 18.77 -18.92 -0.65
CA ALA A 27 18.34 -20.25 -1.07
C ALA A 27 19.38 -21.32 -0.75
N GLU A 28 20.67 -20.96 -0.75
CA GLU A 28 21.77 -21.85 -0.38
C GLU A 28 21.71 -22.23 1.11
N ASP A 29 21.38 -21.27 2.00
CA ASP A 29 21.29 -21.50 3.45
C ASP A 29 20.25 -22.58 3.81
N ILE A 30 19.15 -22.61 3.05
CA ILE A 30 17.99 -23.49 3.31
C ILE A 30 17.88 -24.67 2.34
N GLY A 31 18.63 -24.68 1.24
CA GLY A 31 18.48 -25.64 0.15
C GLY A 31 18.67 -27.09 0.60
N ARG A 32 19.60 -27.35 1.52
CA ARG A 32 19.83 -28.67 2.12
C ARG A 32 18.64 -29.23 2.93
N TYR A 33 17.64 -28.40 3.23
CA TYR A 33 16.46 -28.76 4.00
C TYR A 33 15.17 -28.77 3.16
N ALA A 34 15.24 -28.54 1.84
CA ALA A 34 14.08 -28.31 0.98
C ALA A 34 13.00 -29.41 1.02
N THR A 35 13.40 -30.66 1.28
CA THR A 35 12.49 -31.82 1.34
C THR A 35 12.01 -32.16 2.75
N ARG A 36 12.47 -31.43 3.77
CA ARG A 36 12.14 -31.70 5.16
C ARG A 36 10.91 -30.91 5.60
N PRO A 37 10.04 -31.48 6.45
CA PRO A 37 8.93 -30.72 7.02
C PRO A 37 9.48 -29.55 7.84
N ALA A 38 8.82 -28.40 7.78
CA ALA A 38 9.22 -27.20 8.49
C ALA A 38 8.01 -26.43 9.02
N VAL A 39 8.22 -25.70 10.10
CA VAL A 39 7.26 -24.71 10.61
C VAL A 39 7.91 -23.33 10.51
N LEU A 40 7.20 -22.39 9.89
CA LEU A 40 7.62 -21.00 9.81
C LEU A 40 6.84 -20.16 10.83
N ASP A 41 7.56 -19.62 11.82
CA ASP A 41 7.06 -18.58 12.71
C ASP A 41 7.62 -17.23 12.26
N ALA A 42 6.84 -16.52 11.44
CA ALA A 42 7.21 -15.20 10.95
C ALA A 42 7.12 -14.10 12.02
N GLN A 43 6.45 -14.36 13.16
CA GLN A 43 6.34 -13.40 14.26
C GLN A 43 7.63 -13.38 15.10
N CYS A 44 8.17 -14.57 15.40
CA CYS A 44 9.45 -14.71 16.09
C CYS A 44 10.65 -14.71 15.14
N GLY A 45 10.42 -14.82 13.83
CA GLY A 45 11.49 -14.91 12.82
C GLY A 45 12.20 -16.26 12.81
N VAL A 46 11.49 -17.34 13.13
CA VAL A 46 12.05 -18.68 13.31
C VAL A 46 11.58 -19.62 12.20
N LEU A 47 12.51 -20.38 11.62
CA LEU A 47 12.22 -21.49 10.72
C LEU A 47 12.66 -22.80 11.39
N ALA A 48 11.70 -23.57 11.92
CA ALA A 48 11.97 -24.84 12.59
C ALA A 48 11.94 -25.99 11.58
N ILE A 49 13.11 -26.55 11.26
CA ILE A 49 13.26 -27.69 10.33
C ILE A 49 13.13 -29.01 11.09
N SER A 50 12.35 -29.95 10.56
CA SER A 50 12.09 -31.27 11.15
C SER A 50 11.70 -31.18 12.63
N PRO A 51 10.68 -30.37 12.99
CA PRO A 51 10.32 -30.12 14.38
C PRO A 51 9.94 -31.43 15.06
N ASP A 52 10.44 -31.67 16.27
CA ASP A 52 10.08 -32.83 17.07
C ASP A 52 8.65 -32.72 17.64
N THR A 53 8.23 -33.70 18.43
CA THR A 53 6.88 -33.74 19.00
C THR A 53 6.61 -32.56 19.95
N SER A 54 7.63 -32.10 20.69
CA SER A 54 7.51 -30.98 21.61
C SER A 54 7.31 -29.67 20.86
N VAL A 55 8.12 -29.42 19.82
CA VAL A 55 8.03 -28.22 18.97
C VAL A 55 6.70 -28.21 18.20
N ARG A 56 6.26 -29.35 17.67
CA ARG A 56 4.93 -29.46 17.02
C ARG A 56 3.80 -29.20 18.02
N GLY A 57 3.90 -29.71 19.25
CA GLY A 57 2.92 -29.48 20.31
C GLY A 57 2.81 -28.00 20.67
N TYR A 58 3.94 -27.31 20.81
CA TYR A 58 3.99 -25.86 21.05
C TYR A 58 3.26 -25.08 19.95
N TYR A 59 3.61 -25.31 18.67
CA TYR A 59 2.99 -24.60 17.56
C TYR A 59 1.51 -24.96 17.35
N ALA A 60 1.09 -26.18 17.68
CA ALA A 60 -0.33 -26.55 17.66
C ALA A 60 -1.15 -25.76 18.70
N VAL A 61 -0.59 -25.52 19.89
CA VAL A 61 -1.22 -24.66 20.91
C VAL A 61 -1.20 -23.20 20.47
N ALA A 62 -0.07 -22.72 19.93
CA ALA A 62 0.05 -21.36 19.42
C ALA A 62 -0.97 -21.07 18.32
N GLN A 63 -1.16 -22.01 17.38
CA GLN A 63 -2.16 -21.90 16.31
C GLN A 63 -3.58 -21.80 16.89
N LYS A 64 -3.95 -22.67 17.84
CA LYS A 64 -5.28 -22.61 18.49
C LYS A 64 -5.52 -21.27 19.19
N LEU A 65 -4.50 -20.68 19.80
CA LEU A 65 -4.59 -19.36 20.43
C LEU A 65 -4.73 -18.26 19.38
N ALA A 66 -4.00 -18.36 18.26
CA ALA A 66 -4.12 -17.43 17.14
C ALA A 66 -5.53 -17.49 16.53
N ASP A 67 -6.09 -18.68 16.30
CA ASP A 67 -7.43 -18.88 15.76
C ASP A 67 -8.50 -18.24 16.67
N LYS A 68 -8.39 -18.45 17.99
CA LYS A 68 -9.29 -17.80 18.97
C LYS A 68 -9.18 -16.27 18.94
N ARG A 69 -7.97 -15.73 18.81
CA ARG A 69 -7.76 -14.28 18.69
C ARG A 69 -8.36 -13.75 17.40
N GLN A 70 -8.16 -14.44 16.29
CA GLN A 70 -8.72 -14.07 14.99
C GLN A 70 -10.25 -14.06 15.02
N GLN A 71 -10.88 -15.06 15.64
CA GLN A 71 -12.33 -15.09 15.83
C GLN A 71 -12.83 -13.87 16.62
N ARG A 72 -12.14 -13.53 17.73
CA ARG A 72 -12.49 -12.35 18.53
C ARG A 72 -12.32 -11.06 17.73
N GLN A 73 -11.21 -10.92 17.01
CA GLN A 73 -10.95 -9.76 16.15
C GLN A 73 -12.00 -9.62 15.04
N ALA A 74 -12.47 -10.72 14.46
CA ALA A 74 -13.54 -10.70 13.47
C ALA A 74 -14.88 -10.21 14.06
N CYS A 75 -15.18 -10.54 15.32
CA CYS A 75 -16.33 -9.97 16.03
C CYS A 75 -16.13 -8.47 16.28
N ASP A 76 -14.95 -8.07 16.74
CA ASP A 76 -14.63 -6.67 17.05
C ASP A 76 -14.62 -5.80 15.78
N ALA A 77 -14.27 -6.35 14.61
CA ALA A 77 -14.24 -5.66 13.32
C ALA A 77 -15.61 -5.11 12.87
N ALA A 78 -16.72 -5.64 13.41
CA ALA A 78 -18.06 -5.13 13.14
C ALA A 78 -18.45 -3.95 14.06
N LEU A 79 -17.66 -3.65 15.09
CA LEU A 79 -17.94 -2.60 16.06
C LEU A 79 -17.31 -1.27 15.65
N LEU A 80 -17.95 -0.17 16.05
CA LEU A 80 -17.34 1.14 15.96
C LEU A 80 -16.17 1.23 16.94
N ALA A 81 -15.01 1.69 16.48
CA ALA A 81 -13.87 2.00 17.31
C ALA A 81 -14.11 3.23 18.22
N CYS A 82 -14.36 2.94 19.49
CA CYS A 82 -14.49 3.93 20.55
C CYS A 82 -13.51 3.62 21.70
N THR A 83 -13.00 4.66 22.35
CA THR A 83 -12.25 4.52 23.61
C THR A 83 -13.18 4.12 24.76
N GLN A 84 -12.60 3.75 25.91
CA GLN A 84 -13.38 3.38 27.11
C GLN A 84 -14.24 4.52 27.66
N ASP A 85 -13.88 5.77 27.37
CA ASP A 85 -14.63 6.99 27.68
C ASP A 85 -15.49 7.50 26.50
N ASN A 86 -15.78 6.63 25.53
CA ASN A 86 -16.67 6.87 24.39
C ASN A 86 -16.22 7.94 23.37
N GLN A 87 -14.91 8.19 23.25
CA GLN A 87 -14.38 9.02 22.15
C GLN A 87 -14.28 8.19 20.89
N ARG A 88 -14.89 8.67 19.81
CA ARG A 88 -14.85 8.04 18.49
C ARG A 88 -13.48 8.26 17.84
N ILE A 89 -12.92 7.21 17.27
CA ILE A 89 -11.71 7.28 16.43
C ILE A 89 -11.95 6.55 15.10
N ASP A 90 -11.44 7.10 14.01
CA ASP A 90 -11.52 6.45 12.70
C ASP A 90 -10.41 5.41 12.56
N ILE A 91 -10.77 4.18 12.21
CA ILE A 91 -9.81 3.10 11.92
C ILE A 91 -9.83 2.82 10.42
N ALA A 92 -8.82 3.34 9.73
CA ALA A 92 -8.69 3.20 8.28
C ALA A 92 -7.48 2.34 7.89
N ALA A 93 -7.58 1.66 6.74
CA ALA A 93 -6.49 0.81 6.24
C ALA A 93 -5.53 1.58 5.34
N ASN A 94 -4.27 1.13 5.33
CA ASN A 94 -3.25 1.57 4.39
C ASN A 94 -3.02 0.46 3.36
N ILE A 95 -3.21 0.76 2.07
CA ILE A 95 -3.10 -0.22 0.98
C ILE A 95 -2.14 0.25 -0.10
N GLY A 96 -1.54 -0.71 -0.82
CA GLY A 96 -0.68 -0.45 -1.98
C GLY A 96 -1.31 -0.81 -3.32
N THR A 97 -2.36 -1.63 -3.31
CA THR A 97 -3.06 -2.11 -4.50
C THR A 97 -4.58 -2.15 -4.25
N ALA A 98 -5.38 -2.04 -5.31
CA ALA A 98 -6.83 -2.15 -5.20
C ALA A 98 -7.29 -3.53 -4.69
N LEU A 99 -6.48 -4.58 -4.89
CA LEU A 99 -6.75 -5.94 -4.44
C LEU A 99 -6.78 -6.09 -2.91
N GLU A 100 -6.13 -5.18 -2.18
CA GLU A 100 -6.09 -5.20 -0.72
C GLU A 100 -7.39 -4.66 -0.08
N ALA A 101 -8.18 -3.88 -0.82
CA ALA A 101 -9.33 -3.18 -0.28
C ALA A 101 -10.44 -4.11 0.27
N PRO A 102 -10.87 -5.17 -0.44
CA PRO A 102 -11.87 -6.10 0.11
C PRO A 102 -11.44 -6.75 1.42
N GLY A 103 -10.15 -7.11 1.54
CA GLY A 103 -9.58 -7.66 2.77
C GLY A 103 -9.55 -6.64 3.90
N ALA A 104 -9.20 -5.38 3.59
CA ALA A 104 -9.24 -4.29 4.57
C ALA A 104 -10.64 -4.07 5.14
N PHE A 105 -11.66 -4.00 4.29
CA PHE A 105 -13.05 -3.81 4.73
C PHE A 105 -13.61 -5.03 5.46
N SER A 106 -13.22 -6.24 5.07
CA SER A 106 -13.58 -7.47 5.79
C SER A 106 -12.98 -7.52 7.20
N ASN A 107 -11.87 -6.81 7.42
CA ASN A 107 -11.22 -6.64 8.74
C ASN A 107 -11.74 -5.41 9.51
N GLY A 108 -12.84 -4.80 9.09
CA GLY A 108 -13.49 -3.70 9.82
C GLY A 108 -12.94 -2.32 9.52
N ALA A 109 -12.16 -2.13 8.45
CA ALA A 109 -11.72 -0.80 8.06
C ALA A 109 -12.93 0.12 7.77
N GLU A 110 -12.88 1.32 8.33
CA GLU A 110 -13.90 2.36 8.17
C GLU A 110 -13.64 3.25 6.95
N GLY A 111 -12.52 3.01 6.28
CA GLY A 111 -12.09 3.69 5.06
C GLY A 111 -10.69 3.25 4.68
N ILE A 112 -10.20 3.81 3.58
CA ILE A 112 -8.78 3.72 3.20
C ILE A 112 -8.12 5.03 3.57
N GLY A 113 -7.31 5.01 4.63
CA GLY A 113 -6.63 6.20 5.15
C GLY A 113 -5.38 6.56 4.33
N LEU A 114 -4.87 5.61 3.55
CA LEU A 114 -3.76 5.82 2.63
C LEU A 114 -3.77 4.77 1.52
N PHE A 115 -4.11 5.19 0.30
CA PHE A 115 -3.80 4.46 -0.91
C PHE A 115 -2.44 4.93 -1.43
N ARG A 116 -1.45 4.05 -1.39
CA ARG A 116 -0.11 4.27 -1.96
C ARG A 116 -0.13 3.98 -3.45
N THR A 117 -0.11 5.01 -4.30
CA THR A 117 -0.24 4.83 -5.75
C THR A 117 1.05 4.37 -6.42
N GLU A 118 2.19 4.37 -5.72
CA GLU A 118 3.49 4.14 -6.38
C GLU A 118 3.60 2.75 -6.98
N MET A 119 2.80 1.80 -6.50
CA MET A 119 2.74 0.46 -7.07
C MET A 119 2.31 0.45 -8.54
N LEU A 120 1.47 1.41 -8.95
CA LEU A 120 1.06 1.56 -10.35
C LEU A 120 2.20 2.04 -11.26
N PHE A 121 3.27 2.60 -10.71
CA PHE A 121 4.39 3.17 -11.47
C PHE A 121 5.62 2.27 -11.48
N MET A 122 5.71 1.29 -10.57
CA MET A 122 6.87 0.41 -10.42
C MET A 122 6.77 -0.83 -11.31
N ASP A 123 7.93 -1.46 -11.55
CA ASP A 123 8.08 -2.75 -12.25
C ASP A 123 7.46 -2.79 -13.66
N ARG A 124 7.67 -1.71 -14.43
CA ARG A 124 7.17 -1.56 -15.80
C ARG A 124 8.09 -0.67 -16.65
N ASP A 125 7.96 -0.80 -17.97
CA ASP A 125 8.80 -0.09 -18.94
C ASP A 125 8.33 1.32 -19.27
N SER A 126 7.06 1.65 -18.99
CA SER A 126 6.47 2.98 -19.22
C SER A 126 5.54 3.39 -18.08
N ALA A 127 5.28 4.70 -17.97
CA ALA A 127 4.29 5.23 -17.03
C ALA A 127 2.89 4.65 -17.30
N PRO A 128 2.08 4.39 -16.25
CA PRO A 128 0.69 3.99 -16.41
C PRO A 128 -0.11 5.11 -17.07
N ASP A 129 -0.95 4.75 -18.03
CA ASP A 129 -1.83 5.72 -18.69
C ASP A 129 -3.00 6.16 -17.77
N GLU A 130 -3.80 7.11 -18.25
CA GLU A 130 -4.94 7.61 -17.47
C GLU A 130 -6.00 6.53 -17.21
N GLN A 131 -6.23 5.64 -18.17
CA GLN A 131 -7.28 4.64 -18.11
C GLN A 131 -6.90 3.52 -17.12
N GLU A 132 -5.66 3.03 -17.16
CA GLU A 132 -5.13 2.07 -16.19
C GLU A 132 -5.23 2.61 -14.75
N GLN A 133 -4.86 3.88 -14.56
CA GLN A 133 -4.96 4.53 -13.25
C GLN A 133 -6.41 4.69 -12.82
N PHE A 134 -7.28 5.14 -13.72
CA PHE A 134 -8.71 5.29 -13.46
C PHE A 134 -9.35 3.97 -13.01
N GLU A 135 -9.07 2.86 -13.70
CA GLU A 135 -9.62 1.55 -13.36
C GLU A 135 -9.19 1.10 -11.97
N ALA A 136 -7.90 1.27 -11.64
CA ALA A 136 -7.39 0.95 -10.31
C ALA A 136 -8.04 1.79 -9.19
N TYR A 137 -8.23 3.09 -9.43
CA TYR A 137 -8.85 4.01 -8.46
C TYR A 137 -10.36 3.79 -8.35
N GLN A 138 -11.04 3.48 -9.47
CA GLN A 138 -12.45 3.13 -9.49
C GLN A 138 -12.69 1.85 -8.70
N GLN A 139 -11.86 0.82 -8.89
CA GLN A 139 -12.02 -0.47 -8.22
C GLN A 139 -12.00 -0.32 -6.69
N VAL A 140 -11.08 0.48 -6.14
CA VAL A 140 -11.04 0.70 -4.68
C VAL A 140 -12.22 1.52 -4.18
N LEU A 141 -12.68 2.53 -4.94
CA LEU A 141 -13.84 3.34 -4.55
C LEU A 141 -15.12 2.51 -4.54
N LEU A 142 -15.33 1.67 -5.55
CA LEU A 142 -16.46 0.74 -5.59
C LEU A 142 -16.43 -0.26 -4.43
N ALA A 143 -15.23 -0.71 -4.03
CA ALA A 143 -15.09 -1.58 -2.85
C ALA A 143 -15.32 -0.85 -1.52
N ALA A 144 -15.10 0.47 -1.49
CA ALA A 144 -15.27 1.31 -0.31
C ALA A 144 -16.71 1.78 -0.09
N ASP A 145 -17.56 1.72 -1.13
CA ASP A 145 -18.92 2.24 -1.08
C ASP A 145 -18.91 3.72 -0.65
N GLU A 146 -19.62 4.08 0.43
CA GLU A 146 -19.64 5.46 0.95
C GLU A 146 -18.40 5.82 1.81
N LYS A 147 -17.51 4.86 2.09
CA LYS A 147 -16.35 5.08 2.96
C LYS A 147 -15.25 5.90 2.25
N PRO A 148 -14.54 6.79 2.97
CA PRO A 148 -13.52 7.63 2.37
C PRO A 148 -12.31 6.81 1.89
N VAL A 149 -11.77 7.18 0.74
CA VAL A 149 -10.50 6.66 0.20
C VAL A 149 -9.55 7.82 -0.05
N ILE A 150 -8.44 7.84 0.70
CA ILE A 150 -7.40 8.87 0.59
C ILE A 150 -6.33 8.39 -0.40
N PHE A 151 -6.37 8.92 -1.62
CA PHE A 151 -5.33 8.71 -2.62
C PHE A 151 -4.14 9.62 -2.33
N ARG A 152 -2.99 9.02 -2.02
CA ARG A 152 -1.73 9.76 -1.99
C ARG A 152 -1.14 9.77 -3.39
N THR A 153 -0.90 10.95 -3.94
CA THR A 153 -0.25 11.08 -5.25
C THR A 153 1.15 10.48 -5.24
N MET A 154 1.71 10.23 -6.43
CA MET A 154 2.94 9.47 -6.58
C MET A 154 4.10 10.01 -5.69
N ASP A 155 4.56 9.23 -4.72
CA ASP A 155 5.75 9.49 -3.90
C ASP A 155 6.96 8.76 -4.52
N ILE A 156 7.42 9.22 -5.69
CA ILE A 156 8.55 8.66 -6.41
C ILE A 156 9.78 9.54 -6.19
N GLY A 157 10.96 8.94 -6.03
CA GLY A 157 12.24 9.63 -5.90
C GLY A 157 13.42 8.72 -6.26
N GLY A 158 14.65 9.21 -6.05
CA GLY A 158 15.88 8.48 -6.42
C GLY A 158 16.10 7.14 -5.67
N ASP A 159 15.33 6.84 -4.64
CA ASP A 159 15.35 5.54 -3.95
C ASP A 159 14.62 4.43 -4.73
N LYS A 160 13.80 4.80 -5.72
CA LYS A 160 13.00 3.88 -6.52
C LYS A 160 13.54 3.81 -7.94
N ASN A 161 13.90 2.61 -8.38
CA ASN A 161 14.44 2.39 -9.72
C ASN A 161 13.34 2.38 -10.78
N ILE A 162 12.86 3.57 -11.19
CA ILE A 162 11.87 3.75 -12.25
C ILE A 162 12.58 4.24 -13.51
N ARG A 163 12.99 3.27 -14.35
CA ARG A 163 13.92 3.50 -15.48
C ARG A 163 13.40 4.55 -16.48
N TYR A 164 12.09 4.57 -16.74
CA TYR A 164 11.50 5.48 -17.73
C TYR A 164 11.38 6.94 -17.25
N LEU A 165 11.56 7.22 -15.96
CA LEU A 165 11.56 8.60 -15.44
C LEU A 165 12.96 9.24 -15.43
N ASN A 166 14.00 8.46 -15.71
CA ASN A 166 15.41 8.91 -15.75
C ASN A 166 15.80 9.84 -14.57
N ILE A 167 15.29 9.54 -13.38
CA ILE A 167 15.56 10.34 -12.17
C ILE A 167 17.04 10.16 -11.81
N PRO A 168 17.81 11.25 -11.64
CA PRO A 168 19.23 11.15 -11.31
C PRO A 168 19.42 10.46 -9.96
N GLN A 169 20.51 9.70 -9.84
CA GLN A 169 20.92 9.17 -8.55
C GLN A 169 21.47 10.31 -7.69
N GLU A 170 21.07 10.33 -6.42
CA GLU A 170 21.51 11.29 -5.42
C GLU A 170 22.24 10.56 -4.30
N GLU A 171 23.18 11.24 -3.63
CA GLU A 171 23.82 10.71 -2.43
C GLU A 171 22.80 10.43 -1.31
N ASN A 172 21.76 11.27 -1.20
CA ASN A 172 20.69 11.09 -0.23
C ASN A 172 19.29 11.27 -0.87
N PRO A 173 18.73 10.20 -1.44
CA PRO A 173 17.41 10.25 -2.08
C PRO A 173 16.24 10.57 -1.13
N PHE A 174 16.42 10.35 0.18
CA PHE A 174 15.37 10.64 1.17
C PHE A 174 15.19 12.14 1.42
N LEU A 175 16.28 12.90 1.32
CA LEU A 175 16.26 14.36 1.48
C LEU A 175 16.16 15.11 0.15
N GLY A 176 16.34 14.41 -0.98
CA GLY A 176 16.48 14.99 -2.30
C GLY A 176 15.21 15.03 -3.16
N TYR A 177 15.38 14.68 -4.42
CA TYR A 177 14.44 14.88 -5.52
C TYR A 177 13.34 13.80 -5.54
N ARG A 178 12.21 14.11 -4.88
CA ARG A 178 11.09 13.17 -4.72
C ARG A 178 9.71 13.83 -4.57
N ALA A 179 8.67 13.05 -4.85
CA ALA A 179 7.26 13.41 -4.59
C ALA A 179 6.89 14.78 -5.18
N VAL A 180 6.24 15.66 -4.42
CA VAL A 180 5.80 16.98 -4.90
C VAL A 180 6.93 17.83 -5.52
N ARG A 181 8.20 17.55 -5.18
CA ARG A 181 9.36 18.27 -5.69
C ARG A 181 9.65 17.96 -7.16
N ILE A 182 9.27 16.77 -7.65
CA ILE A 182 9.48 16.36 -9.05
C ILE A 182 8.29 16.73 -9.94
N TYR A 183 7.12 17.01 -9.35
CA TYR A 183 5.88 17.23 -10.12
C TYR A 183 5.97 18.34 -11.17
N PRO A 184 6.68 19.46 -10.95
CA PRO A 184 6.82 20.48 -11.99
C PRO A 184 7.53 19.99 -13.25
N GLU A 185 8.56 19.15 -13.13
CA GLU A 185 9.26 18.56 -14.27
C GLU A 185 8.39 17.48 -14.94
N PHE A 186 7.69 16.68 -14.13
CA PHE A 186 6.80 15.60 -14.59
C PHE A 186 5.33 16.03 -14.59
N ALA A 187 5.03 17.28 -14.96
CA ALA A 187 3.69 17.84 -14.84
C ALA A 187 2.64 17.08 -15.65
N GLY A 188 3.02 16.54 -16.82
CA GLY A 188 2.16 15.67 -17.62
C GLY A 188 1.74 14.41 -16.87
N LEU A 189 2.70 13.71 -16.26
CA LEU A 189 2.44 12.51 -15.46
C LEU A 189 1.54 12.80 -14.25
N PHE A 190 1.84 13.89 -13.55
CA PHE A 190 1.04 14.34 -12.42
C PHE A 190 -0.39 14.68 -12.84
N ARG A 191 -0.57 15.36 -13.98
CA ARG A 191 -1.88 15.70 -14.52
C ARG A 191 -2.68 14.46 -14.92
N THR A 192 -2.04 13.48 -15.56
CA THR A 192 -2.66 12.16 -15.85
C THR A 192 -3.19 11.53 -14.57
N GLN A 193 -2.39 11.52 -13.50
CA GLN A 193 -2.82 10.98 -12.21
C GLN A 193 -4.01 11.76 -11.62
N LEU A 194 -3.97 13.09 -11.64
CA LEU A 194 -5.07 13.92 -11.14
C LEU A 194 -6.36 13.67 -11.92
N ARG A 195 -6.29 13.59 -13.26
CA ARG A 195 -7.43 13.32 -14.11
C ARG A 195 -8.04 11.96 -13.83
N ALA A 196 -7.22 10.93 -13.70
CA ALA A 196 -7.66 9.58 -13.33
C ALA A 196 -8.40 9.56 -11.98
N ILE A 197 -7.87 10.22 -10.94
CA ILE A 197 -8.51 10.31 -9.62
C ILE A 197 -9.83 11.09 -9.71
N LEU A 198 -9.85 12.22 -10.41
CA LEU A 198 -11.06 13.03 -10.60
C LEU A 198 -12.17 12.28 -11.35
N ARG A 199 -11.79 11.51 -12.38
CA ARG A 199 -12.73 10.62 -13.09
C ARG A 199 -13.25 9.51 -12.18
N ALA A 200 -12.40 8.93 -11.36
CA ALA A 200 -12.80 7.87 -10.42
C ALA A 200 -13.67 8.39 -9.27
N ALA A 201 -13.51 9.66 -8.87
CA ALA A 201 -14.23 10.29 -7.75
C ALA A 201 -15.76 10.34 -7.93
N VAL A 202 -16.29 10.07 -9.13
CA VAL A 202 -17.75 9.94 -9.32
C VAL A 202 -18.31 8.63 -8.77
N PHE A 203 -17.45 7.65 -8.46
CA PHE A 203 -17.83 6.30 -8.00
C PHE A 203 -17.72 6.13 -6.47
N GLY A 204 -17.35 7.17 -5.72
CA GLY A 204 -17.28 7.10 -4.25
C GLY A 204 -16.57 8.31 -3.63
N HIS A 205 -16.36 8.27 -2.31
CA HIS A 205 -15.75 9.37 -1.56
C HIS A 205 -14.21 9.37 -1.70
N ALA A 206 -13.72 9.99 -2.77
CA ALA A 206 -12.29 10.18 -2.99
C ALA A 206 -11.73 11.43 -2.27
N GLN A 207 -10.58 11.26 -1.62
CA GLN A 207 -9.78 12.34 -1.03
C GLN A 207 -8.37 12.31 -1.62
N LEU A 208 -7.71 13.47 -1.69
CA LEU A 208 -6.39 13.62 -2.29
C LEU A 208 -5.37 14.07 -1.24
N MET A 209 -4.27 13.35 -1.13
CA MET A 209 -3.14 13.67 -0.25
C MET A 209 -1.86 13.87 -1.08
N ILE A 210 -1.12 14.94 -0.78
CA ILE A 210 0.14 15.26 -1.46
C ILE A 210 1.33 14.93 -0.54
N PRO A 211 2.26 14.06 -0.94
CA PRO A 211 3.43 13.72 -0.13
C PRO A 211 4.49 14.82 -0.15
N MET A 212 5.26 14.91 0.95
CA MET A 212 6.51 15.70 1.06
C MET A 212 6.35 17.22 0.85
N VAL A 213 5.16 17.77 1.08
CA VAL A 213 4.91 19.21 1.06
C VAL A 213 5.75 19.90 2.14
N HIS A 214 6.52 20.90 1.75
CA HIS A 214 7.34 21.69 2.67
C HIS A 214 7.17 23.21 2.51
N SER A 215 6.45 23.67 1.49
CA SER A 215 6.17 25.10 1.28
C SER A 215 4.75 25.35 0.81
N LEU A 216 4.27 26.58 1.03
CA LEU A 216 2.97 27.03 0.54
C LEU A 216 2.92 27.04 -1.00
N ASP A 217 4.01 27.40 -1.67
CA ASP A 217 4.08 27.47 -3.13
C ASP A 217 3.78 26.12 -3.79
N GLN A 218 4.22 25.01 -3.18
CA GLN A 218 3.89 23.67 -3.65
C GLN A 218 2.40 23.39 -3.58
N ILE A 219 1.74 23.81 -2.48
CA ILE A 219 0.30 23.67 -2.32
C ILE A 219 -0.44 24.50 -3.38
N LEU A 220 -0.01 25.74 -3.61
CA LEU A 220 -0.61 26.63 -4.60
C LEU A 220 -0.45 26.07 -6.02
N TRP A 221 0.75 25.56 -6.35
CA TRP A 221 1.02 24.93 -7.63
C TRP A 221 0.15 23.69 -7.86
N VAL A 222 0.06 22.78 -6.87
CA VAL A 222 -0.80 21.59 -6.97
C VAL A 222 -2.27 21.99 -7.14
N LYS A 223 -2.76 22.97 -6.39
CA LYS A 223 -4.14 23.47 -6.55
C LYS A 223 -4.38 24.07 -7.93
N SER A 224 -3.37 24.72 -8.52
CA SER A 224 -3.43 25.21 -9.90
C SER A 224 -3.53 24.06 -10.91
N GLU A 225 -2.69 23.04 -10.82
CA GLU A 225 -2.78 21.87 -11.71
C GLU A 225 -4.09 21.10 -11.55
N LEU A 226 -4.61 20.98 -10.31
CA LEU A 226 -5.93 20.40 -10.06
C LEU A 226 -7.04 21.18 -10.77
N LYS A 227 -7.02 22.51 -10.72
CA LYS A 227 -7.99 23.35 -11.44
C LYS A 227 -7.89 23.17 -12.96
N LYS A 228 -6.69 23.04 -13.51
CA LYS A 228 -6.47 22.77 -14.95
C LYS A 228 -7.06 21.41 -15.33
N ALA A 229 -6.76 20.36 -14.58
CA ALA A 229 -7.31 19.02 -14.81
C ALA A 229 -8.85 19.01 -14.78
N ILE A 230 -9.47 19.72 -13.81
CA ILE A 230 -10.93 19.87 -13.75
C ILE A 230 -11.48 20.59 -14.99
N ALA A 231 -10.82 21.66 -15.45
CA ALA A 231 -11.26 22.42 -16.62
C ALA A 231 -11.16 21.58 -17.90
N GLU A 232 -10.07 20.84 -18.08
CA GLU A 232 -9.88 19.93 -19.22
C GLU A 232 -10.96 18.84 -19.26
N LEU A 233 -11.21 18.15 -18.14
CA LEU A 233 -12.25 17.12 -18.05
C LEU A 233 -13.66 17.66 -18.30
N LYS A 234 -13.93 18.93 -18.00
CA LYS A 234 -15.21 19.58 -18.31
C LYS A 234 -15.35 19.93 -19.80
N GLY A 235 -14.24 20.22 -20.48
CA GLY A 235 -14.24 20.54 -21.91
C GLY A 235 -14.31 19.32 -22.84
N GLU A 236 -14.04 18.13 -22.31
CA GLU A 236 -14.15 16.85 -23.02
C GLU A 236 -15.58 16.26 -23.02
N ARG A 237 -16.51 16.89 -22.29
CA ARG A 237 -17.94 16.55 -22.26
C ARG A 237 -18.71 17.37 -23.29
#